data_AF-A0A376MQZ1-F1
#
_entry.id   AF-A0A376MQZ1-F1
#
_cell.length_a   1.000
_cell.length_b   1.000
_cell.length_c   1.000
_cell.angle_alpha   90.00
_cell.angle_beta   90.00
_cell.angle_gamma   90.00
#
_symmetry.space_group_name_H-M   'P 1'
#
loop_
_entity.id
_entity.type
_entity.pdbx_description
1 polymer ?
#
loop_
_entity_poly.entity_id
_entity_poly.type
_entity_poly.pdbx_seq_one_letter_code
_entity_poly.pdbx_strand_id
1 'polypeptide(L)'
;MTLLRLTPEYDYAVIELGANHQGEIAWTVSLTRPEAALVNNLAAAHLEGFGSLAGVAKAKGEIFSGLPENGIAIMNADNNDWLNWQSVIGSRKVWRFSPNAANSDFTATNIHVTSHGTEFTLQTPTGSVGCSAAASRTSQYGECAGSRCAFHVCGRNA
;
A
#
# COMPACT_ATOMS: atom_id res chain seq x y z
N MET A 1 -4.46 -2.43 -20.59
CA MET A 1 -4.88 -1.03 -20.43
C MET A 1 -6.03 -0.94 -19.43
N THR A 2 -5.76 -0.38 -18.25
CA THR A 2 -6.73 -0.26 -17.13
C THR A 2 -7.43 1.11 -17.12
N LEU A 3 -6.67 2.20 -17.32
CA LEU A 3 -7.21 3.58 -17.27
C LEU A 3 -8.29 3.88 -18.33
N LEU A 4 -8.20 3.30 -19.52
CA LEU A 4 -9.16 3.55 -20.61
C LEU A 4 -10.55 2.93 -20.37
N ARG A 5 -10.72 2.16 -19.28
CA ARG A 5 -12.00 1.56 -18.91
C ARG A 5 -12.77 2.40 -17.89
N LEU A 6 -12.19 3.50 -17.39
CA LEU A 6 -12.84 4.36 -16.41
C LEU A 6 -13.96 5.17 -17.06
N THR A 7 -15.16 5.09 -16.49
CA THR A 7 -16.32 5.90 -16.83
C THR A 7 -16.67 6.83 -15.65
N PRO A 8 -17.47 7.89 -15.88
CA PRO A 8 -17.93 8.78 -14.81
C PRO A 8 -18.79 8.11 -13.71
N GLU A 9 -19.22 6.87 -13.92
CA GLU A 9 -20.03 6.10 -12.95
C GLU A 9 -19.18 5.53 -11.79
N TYR A 10 -17.85 5.52 -11.92
CA TYR A 10 -16.97 5.01 -10.87
C TYR A 10 -16.54 6.14 -9.92
N ASP A 11 -16.90 5.99 -8.65
CA ASP A 11 -16.44 6.89 -7.58
C ASP A 11 -14.97 6.66 -7.20
N TYR A 12 -14.46 5.44 -7.40
CA TYR A 12 -13.12 5.04 -7.00
C TYR A 12 -12.46 4.12 -8.03
N ALA A 13 -11.12 4.20 -8.13
CA ALA A 13 -10.30 3.30 -8.91
C ALA A 13 -9.12 2.78 -8.08
N VAL A 14 -8.89 1.47 -8.11
CA VAL A 14 -7.70 0.83 -7.54
C VAL A 14 -6.84 0.34 -8.70
N ILE A 15 -5.63 0.88 -8.82
CA ILE A 15 -4.74 0.62 -9.95
C ILE A 15 -3.43 0.05 -9.43
N GLU A 16 -3.12 -1.18 -9.86
CA GLU A 16 -1.83 -1.80 -9.59
C GLU A 16 -0.76 -1.26 -10.54
N LEU A 17 0.36 -0.81 -9.98
CA LEU A 17 1.53 -0.35 -10.73
C LEU A 17 2.71 -1.29 -10.46
N GLY A 18 3.18 -1.94 -11.52
CA GLY A 18 4.38 -2.77 -11.54
C GLY A 18 5.45 -2.16 -12.44
N ALA A 19 6.70 -2.58 -12.23
CA ALA A 19 7.83 -2.19 -13.05
C ALA A 19 8.88 -3.30 -13.10
N ASN A 20 9.63 -3.32 -14.19
CA ASN A 20 10.86 -4.10 -14.36
C ASN A 20 12.11 -3.22 -14.28
N HIS A 21 11.99 -1.91 -14.51
CA HIS A 21 13.10 -0.95 -14.50
C HIS A 21 12.78 0.33 -13.74
N GLN A 22 13.81 1.06 -13.31
CA GLN A 22 13.66 2.38 -12.71
C GLN A 22 13.02 3.37 -13.71
N GLY A 23 12.14 4.23 -13.22
CA GLY A 23 11.43 5.24 -14.00
C GLY A 23 10.07 4.78 -14.55
N GLU A 24 9.80 3.48 -14.62
CA GLU A 24 8.52 2.97 -15.13
C GLU A 24 7.35 3.27 -14.18
N ILE A 25 7.57 3.22 -12.86
CA ILE A 25 6.56 3.62 -11.89
C ILE A 25 6.38 5.13 -11.91
N ALA A 26 7.46 5.91 -12.00
CA ALA A 26 7.37 7.36 -12.16
C ALA A 26 6.53 7.76 -13.39
N TRP A 27 6.72 7.06 -14.52
CA TRP A 27 5.93 7.29 -15.72
C TRP A 27 4.46 6.90 -15.53
N THR A 28 4.18 5.68 -15.06
CA THR A 28 2.80 5.22 -14.89
C THR A 28 2.03 6.00 -13.83
N VAL A 29 2.66 6.38 -12.72
CA VAL A 29 2.01 7.17 -11.67
C VAL A 29 1.68 8.58 -12.12
N SER A 30 2.46 9.16 -13.05
CA SER A 30 2.13 10.44 -13.68
C SER A 30 0.84 10.38 -14.51
N LEU A 31 0.45 9.18 -14.98
CA LEU A 31 -0.80 8.94 -15.70
C LEU A 31 -1.96 8.67 -14.74
N THR A 32 -1.73 7.85 -13.70
CA THR A 32 -2.80 7.47 -12.76
C THR A 32 -3.17 8.58 -11.78
N ARG A 33 -2.22 9.49 -11.45
CA ARG A 33 -2.42 10.65 -10.56
C ARG A 33 -3.24 10.32 -9.31
N PRO A 34 -2.75 9.39 -8.46
CA PRO A 34 -3.54 8.87 -7.36
C PRO A 34 -3.65 9.87 -6.20
N GLU A 35 -4.76 9.83 -5.47
CA GLU A 35 -4.91 10.53 -4.19
C GLU A 35 -4.23 9.78 -3.03
N ALA A 36 -4.07 8.46 -3.19
CA ALA A 36 -3.39 7.58 -2.23
C ALA A 36 -2.49 6.59 -2.96
N ALA A 37 -1.29 6.38 -2.44
CA ALA A 37 -0.30 5.47 -3.02
C ALA A 37 0.20 4.50 -1.95
N LEU A 38 0.18 3.20 -2.27
CA LEU A 38 0.52 2.12 -1.35
C LEU A 38 1.76 1.36 -1.84
N VAL A 39 2.76 1.22 -0.98
CA VAL A 39 3.81 0.20 -1.14
C VAL A 39 3.58 -0.91 -0.13
N ASN A 40 3.20 -2.10 -0.62
CA ASN A 40 2.81 -3.24 0.21
C ASN A 40 4.02 -3.94 0.87
N ASN A 41 5.11 -4.13 0.12
CA ASN A 41 6.35 -4.75 0.62
C ASN A 41 7.52 -4.44 -0.32
N LEU A 42 8.74 -4.62 0.19
CA LEU A 42 9.96 -4.76 -0.62
C LEU A 42 10.40 -6.22 -0.59
N ALA A 43 10.23 -6.89 -1.71
CA ALA A 43 10.73 -8.24 -1.93
C ALA A 43 11.76 -8.21 -3.07
N ALA A 44 12.78 -9.07 -2.97
CA ALA A 44 13.73 -9.28 -4.04
C ALA A 44 13.00 -9.94 -5.23
N ALA A 45 12.62 -9.12 -6.21
CA ALA A 45 12.03 -9.55 -7.47
C ALA A 45 12.64 -8.70 -8.59
N HIS A 46 12.75 -9.28 -9.78
CA HIS A 46 13.28 -8.60 -10.97
C HIS A 46 14.65 -7.93 -10.73
N LEU A 47 15.53 -8.58 -9.96
CA LEU A 47 16.85 -8.03 -9.62
C LEU A 47 17.72 -7.76 -10.85
N GLU A 48 17.52 -8.48 -11.96
CA GLU A 48 18.22 -8.22 -13.22
C GLU A 48 17.93 -6.82 -13.78
N GLY A 49 16.70 -6.29 -13.60
CA GLY A 49 16.30 -4.95 -14.05
C GLY A 49 16.56 -3.84 -13.03
N PHE A 50 16.60 -4.17 -11.74
CA PHE A 50 16.80 -3.19 -10.66
C PHE A 50 18.21 -3.18 -10.06
N GLY A 51 19.04 -4.19 -10.34
CA GLY A 51 20.41 -4.37 -9.87
C GLY A 51 20.55 -4.80 -8.40
N SER A 52 19.65 -4.36 -7.51
CA SER A 52 19.69 -4.69 -6.08
C SER A 52 18.34 -4.48 -5.40
N LEU A 53 18.20 -4.95 -4.15
CA LEU A 53 17.03 -4.64 -3.31
C LEU A 53 16.87 -3.12 -3.10
N ALA A 54 17.97 -2.38 -2.97
CA ALA A 54 17.94 -0.91 -2.92
C ALA A 54 17.41 -0.31 -4.23
N GLY A 55 17.74 -0.90 -5.38
CA GLY A 55 17.17 -0.52 -6.67
C GLY A 55 15.67 -0.80 -6.76
N VAL A 56 15.20 -1.93 -6.21
CA VAL A 56 13.76 -2.24 -6.09
C VAL A 56 13.06 -1.22 -5.20
N ALA A 57 13.65 -0.87 -4.05
CA ALA A 57 13.11 0.12 -3.12
C ALA A 57 13.01 1.50 -3.74
N LYS A 58 14.05 1.92 -4.48
CA LYS A 58 14.05 3.17 -5.24
C LYS A 58 12.93 3.19 -6.27
N ALA A 59 12.80 2.13 -7.09
CA ALA A 59 11.77 2.05 -8.12
C ALA A 59 10.36 2.06 -7.51
N LYS A 60 10.09 1.25 -6.48
CA LYS A 60 8.78 1.25 -5.79
C LYS A 60 8.46 2.60 -5.14
N GLY A 61 9.46 3.31 -4.63
CA GLY A 61 9.32 4.64 -4.05
C GLY A 61 8.87 5.72 -5.03
N GLU A 62 9.09 5.53 -6.34
CA GLU A 62 8.62 6.44 -7.38
C GLU A 62 7.10 6.64 -7.33
N ILE A 63 6.34 5.68 -6.79
CA ILE A 63 4.88 5.82 -6.67
C ILE A 63 4.48 7.05 -5.84
N PHE A 64 5.31 7.48 -4.90
CA PHE A 64 5.00 8.63 -4.05
C PHE A 64 5.20 9.97 -4.76
N SER A 65 5.94 10.03 -5.88
CA SER A 65 6.11 11.27 -6.64
C SER A 65 4.83 11.71 -7.35
N GLY A 66 3.90 10.78 -7.58
CA GLY A 66 2.60 11.07 -8.19
C GLY A 66 1.55 11.60 -7.21
N LEU A 67 1.84 11.64 -5.91
CA LEU A 67 0.88 12.11 -4.90
C LEU A 67 0.71 13.64 -4.95
N PRO A 68 -0.54 14.15 -4.88
CA PRO A 68 -0.79 15.58 -4.68
C PRO A 68 -0.35 16.01 -3.28
N GLU A 69 -0.37 17.32 -3.00
CA GLU A 69 0.05 17.88 -1.70
C GLU A 69 -0.77 17.36 -0.51
N ASN A 70 -2.07 17.11 -0.74
CA ASN A 70 -2.97 16.50 0.23
C ASN A 70 -3.06 14.96 0.11
N GLY A 71 -2.20 14.34 -0.70
CA GLY A 71 -2.19 12.91 -0.94
C GLY A 71 -1.71 12.10 0.27
N ILE A 72 -2.03 10.81 0.27
CA ILE A 72 -1.70 9.90 1.37
C ILE A 72 -0.71 8.83 0.90
N ALA A 73 0.46 8.80 1.54
CA ALA A 73 1.45 7.75 1.36
C ALA A 73 1.17 6.62 2.36
N ILE A 74 0.95 5.41 1.85
CA ILE A 74 0.71 4.22 2.65
C ILE A 74 1.89 3.26 2.48
N MET A 75 2.41 2.75 3.58
CA MET A 75 3.54 1.81 3.53
C MET A 75 3.50 0.79 4.66
N ASN A 76 4.11 -0.36 4.39
CA ASN A 76 4.32 -1.39 5.39
C ASN A 76 5.39 -0.95 6.40
N ALA A 77 5.07 -0.88 7.69
CA ALA A 77 6.04 -0.45 8.70
C ALA A 77 7.19 -1.44 8.93
N ASP A 78 6.98 -2.73 8.68
CA ASP A 78 8.04 -3.75 8.81
C ASP A 78 8.98 -3.77 7.61
N ASN A 79 8.49 -3.37 6.43
CA ASN A 79 9.19 -3.55 5.16
C ASN A 79 8.98 -2.35 4.23
N ASN A 80 9.76 -1.30 4.48
CA ASN A 80 9.77 -0.05 3.72
C ASN A 80 11.19 0.53 3.63
N ASP A 81 11.35 1.55 2.79
CA ASP A 81 12.58 2.34 2.68
C ASP A 81 12.33 3.81 3.07
N TRP A 82 11.73 4.01 4.25
CA TRP A 82 11.35 5.33 4.78
C TRP A 82 12.48 6.35 4.70
N LEU A 83 13.70 5.95 5.03
CA LEU A 83 14.86 6.84 5.05
C LEU A 83 15.11 7.52 3.70
N ASN A 84 14.84 6.81 2.60
CA ASN A 84 14.98 7.33 1.24
C ASN A 84 13.68 7.98 0.73
N TRP A 85 12.51 7.50 1.14
CA TRP A 85 11.23 8.00 0.65
C TRP A 85 10.73 9.26 1.36
N GLN A 86 11.19 9.56 2.57
CA GLN A 86 10.73 10.71 3.36
C GLN A 86 10.82 12.04 2.59
N SER A 87 11.87 12.22 1.78
CA SER A 87 12.07 13.44 1.00
C SER A 87 11.08 13.58 -0.16
N VAL A 88 10.76 12.47 -0.83
CA VAL A 88 9.80 12.41 -1.92
C VAL A 88 8.37 12.60 -1.41
N ILE A 89 8.07 12.00 -0.24
CA ILE A 89 6.77 12.10 0.43
C ILE A 89 6.56 13.51 1.00
N GLY A 90 7.60 14.14 1.55
CA GLY A 90 7.53 15.50 2.08
C GLY A 90 6.60 15.61 3.29
N SER A 91 5.77 16.66 3.31
CA SER A 91 4.79 16.94 4.38
C SER A 91 3.48 16.18 4.25
N ARG A 92 3.33 15.33 3.22
CA ARG A 92 2.12 14.56 2.97
C ARG A 92 1.84 13.61 4.13
N LYS A 93 0.56 13.25 4.28
CA LYS A 93 0.13 12.31 5.31
C LYS A 93 0.73 10.94 5.04
N VAL A 94 1.24 10.31 6.09
CA VAL A 94 1.79 8.96 6.04
C VAL A 94 0.92 8.04 6.90
N TRP A 95 0.50 6.92 6.33
CA TRP A 95 -0.13 5.83 7.04
C TRP A 95 0.73 4.58 6.98
N ARG A 96 0.91 3.98 8.16
CA ARG A 96 1.74 2.79 8.33
C ARG A 96 0.88 1.62 8.78
N PHE A 97 1.06 0.49 8.13
CA PHE A 97 0.43 -0.75 8.56
C PHE A 97 1.48 -1.77 8.96
N SER A 98 1.25 -2.47 10.05
CA SER A 98 2.01 -3.65 10.43
C SER A 98 1.29 -4.41 11.55
N PRO A 99 1.38 -5.76 11.57
CA PRO A 99 0.96 -6.57 12.70
C PRO A 99 1.85 -6.40 13.95
N ASN A 100 3.12 -5.99 13.78
CA ASN A 100 4.16 -6.13 14.80
C ASN A 100 4.91 -4.83 15.13
N ALA A 101 5.09 -3.93 14.17
CA ALA A 101 5.87 -2.72 14.35
C ALA A 101 5.15 -1.72 15.25
N ALA A 102 5.88 -1.22 16.25
CA ALA A 102 5.45 -0.11 17.09
C ALA A 102 5.17 1.15 16.22
N ASN A 103 4.17 1.94 16.63
CA ASN A 103 3.74 3.16 15.93
C ASN A 103 3.14 2.94 14.53
N SER A 104 2.47 1.82 14.31
CA SER A 104 1.65 1.60 13.12
C SER A 104 0.25 2.19 13.31
N ASP A 105 -0.27 2.86 12.29
CA ASP A 105 -1.64 3.38 12.26
C ASP A 105 -2.68 2.26 12.11
N PHE A 106 -2.30 1.17 11.42
CA PHE A 106 -3.14 0.01 11.16
C PHE A 106 -2.44 -1.28 11.61
N THR A 107 -3.12 -2.05 12.47
CA THR A 107 -2.56 -3.29 13.04
C THR A 107 -3.62 -4.36 13.19
N ALA A 108 -3.26 -5.63 12.99
CA ALA A 108 -4.13 -6.76 13.23
C ALA A 108 -3.88 -7.35 14.63
N THR A 109 -4.93 -7.51 15.43
CA THR A 109 -4.90 -8.13 16.76
C THR A 109 -5.90 -9.29 16.85
N ASN A 110 -5.83 -10.10 17.90
CA ASN A 110 -6.70 -11.28 18.10
C ASN A 110 -6.74 -12.19 16.86
N ILE A 111 -5.57 -12.54 16.34
CA ILE A 111 -5.44 -13.30 15.09
C ILE A 111 -5.70 -14.78 15.38
N HIS A 112 -6.73 -15.34 14.74
CA HIS A 112 -7.12 -16.73 14.81
C HIS A 112 -7.07 -17.35 13.41
N VAL A 113 -6.09 -18.22 13.18
CA VAL A 113 -5.96 -18.94 11.91
C VAL A 113 -6.75 -20.25 12.01
N THR A 114 -7.63 -20.48 11.06
CA THR A 114 -8.47 -21.68 10.93
C THR A 114 -8.24 -22.35 9.58
N SER A 115 -8.81 -23.54 9.37
CA SER A 115 -8.80 -24.22 8.07
C SER A 115 -9.59 -23.48 6.98
N HIS A 116 -10.48 -22.56 7.35
CA HIS A 116 -11.35 -21.82 6.42
C HIS A 116 -10.83 -20.41 6.12
N GLY A 117 -9.94 -19.89 6.96
CA GLY A 117 -9.42 -18.55 6.83
C GLY A 117 -8.74 -18.05 8.08
N THR A 118 -8.42 -16.76 8.09
CA THR A 118 -7.90 -16.06 9.26
C THR A 118 -8.92 -15.04 9.71
N GLU A 119 -9.29 -15.10 10.97
CA GLU A 119 -10.11 -14.09 11.65
C GLU A 119 -9.20 -13.20 12.48
N PHE A 120 -9.45 -11.90 12.48
CA PHE A 120 -8.68 -10.93 13.24
C PHE A 120 -9.46 -9.65 13.49
N THR A 121 -9.02 -8.85 14.45
CA THR A 121 -9.50 -7.49 14.66
C THR A 121 -8.53 -6.50 14.03
N LEU A 122 -8.99 -5.70 13.07
CA LEU A 122 -8.20 -4.61 12.52
C LEU A 122 -8.36 -3.38 13.42
N GLN A 123 -7.25 -2.91 13.97
CA GLN A 123 -7.13 -1.61 14.62
C GLN A 123 -6.87 -0.54 13.56
N THR A 124 -7.58 0.57 13.63
CA THR A 124 -7.44 1.72 12.73
C THR A 124 -7.44 3.02 13.55
N PRO A 125 -7.01 4.16 12.98
CA PRO A 125 -7.07 5.44 13.67
C PRO A 125 -8.49 5.89 14.06
N THR A 126 -9.53 5.27 13.48
CA THR A 126 -10.94 5.62 13.73
C THR A 126 -11.69 4.56 14.53
N GLY A 127 -11.01 3.53 15.02
CA GLY A 127 -11.61 2.44 15.80
C GLY A 127 -11.24 1.05 15.29
N SER A 128 -11.87 0.04 15.88
CA SER A 128 -11.56 -1.37 15.60
C SER A 128 -12.68 -2.05 14.81
N VAL A 129 -12.34 -2.98 13.92
CA VAL A 129 -13.30 -3.73 13.11
C VAL A 129 -12.91 -5.20 12.98
N GLY A 130 -13.88 -6.09 13.23
CA GLY A 130 -13.71 -7.53 13.01
C GLY A 130 -13.58 -7.84 11.52
N CYS A 131 -12.60 -8.67 11.17
CA CYS A 131 -12.26 -9.03 9.80
C CYS A 131 -12.08 -10.55 9.67
N SER A 132 -12.44 -11.07 8.49
CA SER A 132 -12.12 -12.43 8.06
C SER A 132 -11.45 -12.40 6.69
N ALA A 133 -10.41 -13.20 6.52
CA ALA A 133 -9.67 -13.37 5.27
C ALA A 133 -9.67 -14.85 4.87
N ALA A 134 -9.95 -15.15 3.60
CA ALA A 134 -10.05 -16.53 3.12
C ALA A 134 -8.70 -17.26 3.17
N ALA A 135 -8.71 -18.57 3.45
CA ALA A 135 -7.50 -19.38 3.56
C ALA A 135 -6.76 -19.51 2.21
N SER A 136 -5.89 -18.55 1.88
CA SER A 136 -4.94 -18.71 0.76
C SER A 136 -3.66 -17.89 0.98
N ARG A 137 -2.68 -18.51 1.65
CA ARG A 137 -1.30 -18.05 1.94
C ARG A 137 -1.12 -17.21 3.21
N THR A 138 -0.02 -17.49 3.89
CA THR A 138 0.38 -17.11 5.26
C THR A 138 0.75 -15.63 5.46
N SER A 139 0.74 -14.79 4.41
CA SER A 139 1.13 -13.37 4.47
C SER A 139 -0.04 -12.37 4.41
N GLN A 140 -1.29 -12.86 4.43
CA GLN A 140 -2.46 -12.03 4.06
C GLN A 140 -2.83 -10.92 5.04
N TYR A 141 -2.61 -11.02 6.35
CA TYR A 141 -3.16 -10.02 7.28
C TYR A 141 -2.50 -8.64 7.13
N GLY A 142 -1.20 -8.58 6.81
CA GLY A 142 -0.54 -7.33 6.44
C GLY A 142 -1.12 -6.75 5.15
N GLU A 143 -1.39 -7.59 4.15
CA GLU A 143 -1.97 -7.17 2.88
C GLU A 143 -3.44 -6.73 3.02
N CYS A 144 -4.22 -7.41 3.87
CA CYS A 144 -5.59 -7.04 4.21
C CYS A 144 -5.62 -5.72 4.98
N ALA A 145 -4.69 -5.50 5.92
CA ALA A 145 -4.56 -4.24 6.63
C ALA A 145 -4.16 -3.10 5.67
N GLY A 146 -3.19 -3.32 4.79
CA GLY A 146 -2.79 -2.36 3.75
C GLY A 146 -3.92 -2.05 2.76
N SER A 147 -4.67 -3.06 2.33
CA SER A 147 -5.82 -2.90 1.44
C SER A 147 -6.95 -2.12 2.13
N ARG A 148 -7.33 -2.49 3.36
CA ARG A 148 -8.33 -1.74 4.14
C ARG A 148 -7.88 -0.33 4.48
N CYS A 149 -6.59 -0.11 4.68
CA CYS A 149 -6.00 1.22 4.83
C CYS A 149 -6.27 2.06 3.58
N ALA A 150 -5.99 1.52 2.38
CA ALA A 150 -6.29 2.18 1.12
C ALA A 150 -7.80 2.44 0.93
N PHE A 151 -8.66 1.46 1.23
CA PHE A 151 -10.12 1.67 1.19
C PHE A 151 -10.60 2.72 2.19
N HIS A 152 -10.02 2.79 3.38
CA HIS A 152 -10.35 3.82 4.37
C HIS A 152 -9.85 5.22 3.96
N VAL A 153 -8.84 5.33 3.10
CA VAL A 153 -8.51 6.61 2.44
C VAL A 153 -9.63 7.01 1.51
N CYS A 154 -10.04 6.10 0.61
CA CYS A 154 -11.01 6.40 -0.43
C CYS A 154 -12.40 6.69 0.14
N GLY A 155 -12.87 5.94 1.15
CA GLY A 155 -14.24 6.01 1.65
C GLY A 155 -14.60 7.17 2.60
N ARG A 156 -13.87 8.29 2.62
CA ARG A 156 -14.10 9.37 3.61
C ARG A 156 -15.25 10.35 3.33
N ASN A 157 -16.06 10.15 2.28
CA ASN A 157 -17.22 11.01 1.99
C ASN A 157 -18.45 10.23 1.43
N ALA A 158 -18.82 9.11 2.04
CA ALA A 158 -20.15 8.50 1.85
C ALA A 158 -20.88 8.38 3.19
#